data_AF-A0A398D0P6-F1
#
_entry.id   AF-A0A398D0P6-F1
#
_cell.length_a   1.000
_cell.length_b   1.000
_cell.length_c   1.000
_cell.angle_alpha   90.00
_cell.angle_beta   90.00
_cell.angle_gamma   90.00
#
_symmetry.space_group_name_H-M   'P 1'
#
loop_
_entity.id
_entity.type
_entity.pdbx_description
1 polymer ?
#
loop_
_entity_poly.entity_id
_entity_poly.type
_entity_poly.pdbx_seq_one_letter_code
_entity_poly.pdbx_strand_id
1 'polypeptide(L)'
;MIEIATVGGGTIQSAGNVVESATVGRGTIHSAGSVIEIATVGGGTIQSADSAVESATVGRGTIHSAGSAVESATVGRGTIHSADSAVESATVGRGTIHSAGSVIERATVGGGTIHSADSAVECATVGRGTLHSADSAVESATVGRGTIQSAGNVVERATVGGGTIHSAESVIELARGCPKNKLGQPLLHDAICA
;
A
#
# COMPACT_ATOMS: atom_id res chain seq x y z
N MET A 1 4.53 -6.69 29.31
CA MET A 1 3.46 -7.19 28.43
C MET A 1 2.19 -6.44 28.80
N ILE A 2 1.54 -5.80 27.83
CA ILE A 2 0.20 -5.22 27.98
C ILE A 2 -0.73 -6.19 27.26
N GLU A 3 -1.68 -6.79 27.97
CA GLU A 3 -2.67 -7.69 27.35
C GLU A 3 -3.63 -6.88 26.48
N ILE A 4 -4.41 -5.96 27.06
CA ILE A 4 -5.40 -5.18 26.30
C ILE A 4 -5.45 -3.72 26.80
N ALA A 5 -5.33 -2.77 25.88
CA ALA A 5 -5.55 -1.35 26.12
C ALA A 5 -6.65 -0.82 25.20
N THR A 6 -7.75 -0.31 25.75
CA THR A 6 -8.87 0.27 24.96
C THR A 6 -9.23 1.65 25.48
N VAL A 7 -9.28 2.65 24.59
CA VAL A 7 -9.73 4.01 24.91
C VAL A 7 -10.71 4.53 23.87
N GLY A 8 -11.75 5.25 24.33
CA GLY A 8 -12.74 5.86 23.43
C GLY A 8 -12.14 6.99 22.57
N GLY A 9 -11.19 7.73 23.14
CA GLY A 9 -10.33 8.64 22.40
C GLY A 9 -9.10 9.07 23.19
N GLY A 10 -8.13 9.66 22.50
CA GLY A 10 -6.84 10.04 23.07
C GLY A 10 -5.69 9.20 22.49
N THR A 11 -4.67 8.94 23.31
CA THR A 11 -3.44 8.29 22.84
C THR A 11 -3.10 7.08 23.69
N ILE A 12 -2.81 5.96 23.04
CA ILE A 12 -2.10 4.84 23.66
C ILE A 12 -0.63 4.96 23.24
N GLN A 13 0.28 4.96 24.22
CA GLN A 13 1.72 4.97 23.99
C GLN A 13 2.32 3.67 24.54
N SER A 14 3.16 3.02 23.75
CA SER A 14 3.93 1.84 24.16
C SER A 14 5.39 2.03 23.73
N ALA A 15 6.32 1.73 24.62
CA ALA A 15 7.75 1.76 24.31
C ALA A 15 8.44 0.55 24.93
N GLY A 16 9.21 -0.21 24.14
CA GLY A 16 10.00 -1.35 24.63
C GLY A 16 9.18 -2.51 25.20
N ASN A 17 7.94 -2.69 24.75
CA ASN A 17 7.00 -3.68 25.31
C ASN A 17 6.38 -4.57 24.24
N VAL A 18 5.90 -5.73 24.69
CA VAL A 18 4.95 -6.57 23.92
C VAL A 18 3.52 -6.15 24.29
N VAL A 19 2.69 -5.89 23.28
CA VAL A 19 1.29 -5.50 23.39
C VAL A 19 0.44 -6.47 22.57
N GLU A 20 -0.44 -7.21 23.22
CA GLU A 20 -1.37 -8.12 22.52
C GLU A 20 -2.45 -7.30 21.78
N SER A 21 -3.12 -6.37 22.46
CA SER A 21 -4.11 -5.51 21.79
C SER A 21 -4.12 -4.06 22.26
N ALA A 22 -4.14 -3.13 21.29
CA ALA A 22 -4.38 -1.71 21.50
C ALA A 22 -5.51 -1.21 20.60
N THR A 23 -6.56 -0.62 21.18
CA THR A 23 -7.72 -0.11 20.46
C THR A 23 -8.05 1.33 20.85
N VAL A 24 -8.19 2.20 19.86
CA VAL A 24 -8.58 3.62 20.04
C VAL A 24 -9.79 3.94 19.16
N GLY A 25 -10.87 4.46 19.75
CA GLY A 25 -12.03 4.94 18.97
C GLY A 25 -11.66 6.13 18.07
N ARG A 26 -11.15 7.21 18.67
CA ARG A 26 -10.58 8.37 17.95
C ARG A 26 -9.27 8.85 18.57
N GLY A 27 -8.19 8.86 17.79
CA GLY A 27 -6.90 9.34 18.28
C GLY A 27 -5.73 8.52 17.76
N THR A 28 -4.75 8.24 18.61
CA THR A 28 -3.45 7.73 18.16
C THR A 28 -2.99 6.51 18.96
N ILE A 29 -2.48 5.49 18.26
CA ILE A 29 -1.61 4.48 18.87
C ILE A 29 -0.18 4.83 18.43
N HIS A 30 0.70 5.07 19.39
CA HIS A 30 2.12 5.32 19.12
C HIS A 30 2.95 4.22 19.77
N SER A 31 3.87 3.64 19.01
CA SER A 31 4.72 2.55 19.47
C SER A 31 6.15 2.69 18.97
N ALA A 32 7.10 2.50 19.88
CA ALA A 32 8.53 2.62 19.61
C ALA A 32 9.30 1.44 20.22
N GLY A 33 10.04 0.69 19.40
CA GLY A 33 10.78 -0.48 19.90
C GLY A 33 9.89 -1.57 20.51
N SER A 34 8.65 -1.70 20.01
CA SER A 34 7.63 -2.59 20.59
C SER A 34 7.25 -3.72 19.63
N VAL A 35 6.67 -4.78 20.18
CA VAL A 35 5.97 -5.82 19.41
C VAL A 35 4.48 -5.65 19.68
N ILE A 36 3.67 -5.56 18.63
CA ILE A 36 2.22 -5.41 18.74
C ILE A 36 1.54 -6.48 17.90
N GLU A 37 0.69 -7.28 18.50
CA GLU A 37 -0.12 -8.24 17.72
C GLU A 37 -1.24 -7.47 17.01
N ILE A 38 -2.04 -6.69 17.75
CA ILE A 38 -3.18 -5.96 17.16
C ILE A 38 -3.21 -4.48 17.58
N ALA A 39 -3.18 -3.58 16.59
CA ALA A 39 -3.41 -2.15 16.74
C ALA A 39 -4.62 -1.71 15.89
N THR A 40 -5.67 -1.20 16.54
CA THR A 40 -6.89 -0.76 15.85
C THR A 40 -7.26 0.69 16.20
N VAL A 41 -7.48 1.53 15.18
CA VAL A 41 -7.96 2.90 15.35
C VAL A 41 -9.20 3.15 14.49
N GLY A 42 -10.31 3.54 15.11
CA GLY A 42 -11.53 3.90 14.37
C GLY A 42 -11.32 5.14 13.48
N GLY A 43 -10.80 6.22 14.06
CA GLY A 43 -10.40 7.42 13.34
C GLY A 43 -9.17 8.10 13.92
N GLY A 44 -8.09 8.21 13.15
CA GLY A 44 -6.84 8.83 13.60
C GLY A 44 -5.61 8.11 13.05
N THR A 45 -4.63 7.80 13.90
CA THR A 45 -3.31 7.37 13.42
C THR A 45 -2.74 6.18 14.21
N ILE A 46 -2.13 5.24 13.51
CA ILE A 46 -1.18 4.28 14.11
C ILE A 46 0.22 4.71 13.68
N GLN A 47 1.13 4.90 14.64
CA GLN A 47 2.52 5.22 14.40
C GLN A 47 3.40 4.15 15.03
N SER A 48 4.26 3.54 14.23
CA SER A 48 5.19 2.51 14.66
C SER A 48 6.60 2.89 14.21
N ALA A 49 7.53 2.92 15.14
CA ALA A 49 8.95 3.14 14.90
C ALA A 49 9.75 1.97 15.47
N ASP A 50 10.67 1.41 14.69
CA ASP A 50 11.53 0.30 15.10
C ASP A 50 10.76 -0.85 15.77
N SER A 51 9.58 -1.16 15.23
CA SER A 51 8.60 -2.06 15.86
C SER A 51 8.23 -3.22 14.94
N ALA A 52 7.74 -4.31 15.54
CA ALA A 52 7.07 -5.38 14.82
C ALA A 52 5.57 -5.29 15.07
N VAL A 53 4.76 -5.26 14.00
CA VAL A 53 3.30 -5.20 14.10
C VAL A 53 2.68 -6.29 13.24
N GLU A 54 1.94 -7.21 13.84
CA GLU A 54 1.23 -8.25 13.09
C GLU A 54 0.02 -7.63 12.36
N SER A 55 -0.84 -6.89 13.05
CA SER A 55 -2.03 -6.30 12.44
C SER A 55 -2.27 -4.86 12.87
N ALA A 56 -2.20 -3.93 11.91
CA ALA A 56 -2.56 -2.52 12.06
C ALA A 56 -3.78 -2.18 11.22
N THR A 57 -4.87 -1.74 11.86
CA THR A 57 -6.12 -1.37 11.17
C THR A 57 -6.57 0.04 11.51
N VAL A 58 -6.82 0.87 10.50
CA VAL A 58 -7.41 2.20 10.66
C VAL A 58 -8.67 2.37 9.82
N GLY A 59 -9.80 2.70 10.45
CA GLY A 59 -11.04 2.99 9.73
C GLY A 59 -10.91 4.22 8.84
N ARG A 60 -10.56 5.36 9.45
CA ARG A 60 -10.27 6.62 8.73
C ARG A 60 -9.02 7.31 9.29
N GLY A 61 -7.98 7.44 8.47
CA GLY A 61 -6.77 8.15 8.85
C GLY A 61 -5.51 7.48 8.31
N THR A 62 -4.50 7.31 9.16
CA THR A 62 -3.15 6.98 8.67
C THR A 62 -2.49 5.86 9.47
N ILE A 63 -1.80 4.95 8.78
CA ILE A 63 -0.77 4.09 9.38
C ILE A 63 0.58 4.64 8.92
N HIS A 64 1.49 4.87 9.87
CA HIS A 64 2.85 5.30 9.61
C HIS A 64 3.82 4.32 10.26
N SER A 65 4.70 3.75 9.46
CA SER A 65 5.68 2.75 9.89
C SER A 65 7.07 3.19 9.42
N ALA A 66 8.01 3.29 10.36
CA ALA A 66 9.41 3.62 10.09
C ALA A 66 10.31 2.56 10.72
N GLY A 67 11.28 2.02 9.98
CA GLY A 67 12.20 0.99 10.49
C GLY A 67 11.49 -0.26 11.02
N SER A 68 10.29 -0.56 10.52
CA SER A 68 9.39 -1.53 11.14
C SER A 68 9.13 -2.74 10.25
N ALA A 69 8.79 -3.87 10.88
CA ALA A 69 8.22 -5.03 10.20
C ALA A 69 6.71 -5.05 10.44
N VAL A 70 5.91 -5.07 9.38
CA VAL A 70 4.45 -5.08 9.47
C VAL A 70 3.88 -6.22 8.64
N GLU A 71 3.17 -7.16 9.25
CA GLU A 71 2.55 -8.25 8.51
C GLU A 71 1.33 -7.74 7.74
N SER A 72 0.39 -7.07 8.43
CA SER A 72 -0.81 -6.53 7.79
C SER A 72 -1.13 -5.10 8.22
N ALA A 73 -1.18 -4.19 7.24
CA ALA A 73 -1.64 -2.81 7.40
C ALA A 73 -2.88 -2.56 6.54
N THR A 74 -4.00 -2.20 7.19
CA THR A 74 -5.28 -1.94 6.50
C THR A 74 -5.82 -0.56 6.85
N VAL A 75 -6.17 0.23 5.83
CA VAL A 75 -6.84 1.52 5.99
C VAL A 75 -8.12 1.58 5.16
N GLY A 76 -9.26 1.82 5.80
CA GLY A 76 -10.53 2.01 5.08
C GLY A 76 -10.49 3.25 4.19
N ARG A 77 -10.22 4.42 4.78
CA ARG A 77 -10.03 5.69 4.06
C ARG A 77 -8.86 6.49 4.62
N GLY A 78 -7.83 6.69 3.81
CA GLY A 78 -6.68 7.52 4.16
C GLY A 78 -5.38 6.95 3.61
N THR A 79 -4.34 6.84 4.45
CA THR A 79 -2.98 6.62 3.95
C THR A 79 -2.24 5.54 4.74
N ILE A 80 -1.48 4.70 4.05
CA ILE A 80 -0.39 3.92 4.65
C ILE A 80 0.91 4.57 4.19
N HIS A 81 1.81 4.87 5.12
CA HIS A 81 3.14 5.37 4.85
C HIS A 81 4.17 4.44 5.49
N SER A 82 5.09 3.93 4.69
CA SER A 82 6.15 3.02 5.10
C SER A 82 7.49 3.59 4.67
N ALA A 83 8.42 3.73 5.61
CA ALA A 83 9.78 4.18 5.38
C ALA A 83 10.75 3.15 5.97
N ASP A 84 11.74 2.72 5.19
CA ASP A 84 12.76 1.75 5.62
C ASP A 84 12.15 0.51 6.31
N SER A 85 11.03 0.02 5.78
CA SER A 85 10.19 -0.99 6.43
C SER A 85 9.99 -2.21 5.54
N ALA A 86 9.71 -3.36 6.17
CA ALA A 86 9.22 -4.56 5.49
C ALA A 86 7.73 -4.71 5.77
N VAL A 87 6.91 -4.78 4.72
CA VAL A 87 5.45 -4.92 4.84
C VAL A 87 4.96 -6.09 4.01
N GLU A 88 4.35 -7.10 4.63
CA GLU A 88 3.81 -8.22 3.86
C GLU A 88 2.55 -7.77 3.08
N SER A 89 1.61 -7.13 3.77
CA SER A 89 0.33 -6.72 3.18
C SER A 89 -0.03 -5.28 3.54
N ALA A 90 -0.17 -4.42 2.54
CA ALA A 90 -0.69 -3.06 2.68
C ALA A 90 -1.97 -2.91 1.85
N THR A 91 -3.10 -2.61 2.50
CA THR A 91 -4.40 -2.45 1.84
C THR A 91 -5.05 -1.13 2.19
N VAL A 92 -5.45 -0.37 1.17
CA VAL A 92 -6.24 0.87 1.33
C VAL A 92 -7.51 0.82 0.52
N GLY A 93 -8.67 0.97 1.16
CA GLY A 93 -9.95 1.04 0.45
C GLY A 93 -10.02 2.28 -0.45
N ARG A 94 -9.83 3.47 0.14
CA ARG A 94 -9.73 4.73 -0.60
C ARG A 94 -8.63 5.65 -0.06
N GLY A 95 -7.63 5.94 -0.88
CA GLY A 95 -6.55 6.86 -0.55
C GLY A 95 -5.21 6.39 -1.10
N THR A 96 -4.18 6.36 -0.27
CA THR A 96 -2.80 6.23 -0.76
C THR A 96 -1.98 5.21 0.02
N ILE A 97 -1.17 4.41 -0.67
CA ILE A 97 -0.01 3.73 -0.09
C ILE A 97 1.22 4.49 -0.57
N HIS A 98 2.07 4.90 0.36
CA HIS A 98 3.36 5.53 0.08
C HIS A 98 4.48 4.73 0.73
N SER A 99 5.48 4.38 -0.06
CA SER A 99 6.59 3.54 0.36
C SER A 99 7.91 4.15 -0.09
N ALA A 100 8.85 4.29 0.83
CA ALA A 100 10.19 4.79 0.58
C ALA A 100 11.22 3.83 1.21
N GLY A 101 12.24 3.41 0.46
CA GLY A 101 13.29 2.52 1.01
C GLY A 101 12.74 1.18 1.54
N SER A 102 11.57 0.74 1.07
CA SER A 102 10.79 -0.32 1.72
C SER A 102 10.65 -1.55 0.83
N VAL A 103 10.41 -2.70 1.45
CA VAL A 103 10.03 -3.94 0.78
C VAL A 103 8.57 -4.22 1.07
N ILE A 104 7.76 -4.39 0.03
CA ILE A 104 6.33 -4.71 0.17
C ILE A 104 5.98 -5.93 -0.69
N GLU A 105 5.45 -6.99 -0.10
CA GLU A 105 4.99 -8.13 -0.90
C GLU A 105 3.70 -7.77 -1.63
N ARG A 106 2.67 -7.28 -0.93
CA ARG A 106 1.36 -6.98 -1.53
C ARG A 106 0.85 -5.60 -1.16
N ALA A 107 0.77 -4.70 -2.14
CA ALA A 107 0.16 -3.38 -2.02
C ALA A 107 -1.15 -3.32 -2.82
N THR A 108 -2.28 -3.06 -2.16
CA THR A 108 -3.59 -2.97 -2.80
C THR A 108 -4.30 -1.66 -2.47
N VAL A 109 -4.77 -0.94 -3.50
CA VAL A 109 -5.60 0.26 -3.34
C VAL A 109 -6.89 0.11 -4.15
N GLY A 110 -8.04 0.15 -3.48
CA GLY A 110 -9.34 0.13 -4.17
C GLY A 110 -9.55 1.37 -5.05
N GLY A 111 -9.36 2.55 -4.47
CA GLY A 111 -9.41 3.82 -5.18
C GLY A 111 -8.39 4.85 -4.69
N GLY A 112 -7.45 5.26 -5.54
CA GLY A 112 -6.44 6.26 -5.25
C GLY A 112 -5.07 5.90 -5.80
N THR A 113 -4.03 5.91 -4.98
CA THR A 113 -2.65 5.87 -5.49
C THR A 113 -1.76 4.90 -4.70
N ILE A 114 -0.94 4.13 -5.42
CA ILE A 114 0.27 3.52 -4.85
C ILE A 114 1.45 4.34 -5.33
N HIS A 115 2.30 4.80 -4.41
CA HIS A 115 3.53 5.52 -4.71
C HIS A 115 4.71 4.81 -4.04
N SER A 116 5.66 4.35 -4.83
CA SER A 116 6.86 3.66 -4.36
C SER A 116 8.10 4.40 -4.85
N ALA A 117 9.04 4.67 -3.94
CA ALA A 117 10.33 5.27 -4.23
C ALA A 117 11.43 4.40 -3.58
N ASP A 118 12.51 4.12 -4.29
CA ASP A 118 13.63 3.32 -3.76
C ASP A 118 13.18 2.00 -3.09
N SER A 119 12.13 1.37 -3.63
CA SER A 119 11.42 0.27 -2.99
C SER A 119 11.39 -1.00 -3.86
N ALA A 120 11.19 -2.14 -3.23
CA ALA A 120 10.84 -3.39 -3.91
C ALA A 120 9.37 -3.72 -3.62
N VAL A 121 8.57 -3.94 -4.66
CA VAL A 121 7.17 -4.34 -4.54
C VAL A 121 6.89 -5.58 -5.38
N GLU A 122 6.52 -6.69 -4.76
CA GLU A 122 6.22 -7.92 -5.51
C GLU A 122 4.90 -7.75 -6.30
N CYS A 123 3.82 -7.37 -5.63
CA CYS A 123 2.51 -7.22 -6.23
C CYS A 123 1.85 -5.89 -5.85
N ALA A 124 1.58 -5.06 -6.86
CA ALA A 124 0.88 -3.79 -6.70
C ALA A 124 -0.41 -3.75 -7.52
N THR A 125 -1.55 -3.58 -6.83
CA THR A 125 -2.89 -3.55 -7.46
C THR A 125 -3.62 -2.25 -7.14
N VAL A 126 -4.08 -1.55 -8.17
CA VAL A 126 -4.95 -0.36 -8.03
C VAL A 126 -6.26 -0.58 -8.78
N GLY A 127 -7.39 -0.59 -8.07
CA GLY A 127 -8.71 -0.70 -8.70
C GLY A 127 -9.00 0.50 -9.61
N ARG A 128 -8.98 1.70 -9.02
CA ARG A 128 -9.10 2.98 -9.76
C ARG A 128 -8.09 4.01 -9.30
N GLY A 129 -7.22 4.46 -10.20
CA GLY A 129 -6.30 5.56 -9.97
C GLY A 129 -4.91 5.30 -10.52
N THR A 130 -3.88 5.54 -9.72
CA THR A 130 -2.50 5.59 -10.24
C THR A 130 -1.58 4.67 -9.46
N LEU A 131 -0.76 3.92 -10.18
CA LEU A 131 0.45 3.33 -9.64
C LEU A 131 1.62 4.19 -10.13
N HIS A 132 2.39 4.74 -9.21
CA HIS A 132 3.60 5.50 -9.49
C HIS A 132 4.78 4.83 -8.79
N SER A 133 5.85 4.61 -9.54
CA SER A 133 7.06 3.97 -9.06
C SER A 133 8.27 4.76 -9.55
N ALA A 134 9.26 4.97 -8.68
CA ALA A 134 10.52 5.64 -9.00
C ALA A 134 11.70 4.92 -8.33
N ASP A 135 12.78 4.69 -9.07
CA ASP A 135 13.98 3.96 -8.63
C ASP A 135 13.68 2.66 -7.83
N SER A 136 12.67 1.92 -8.27
CA SER A 136 12.03 0.79 -7.60
C SER A 136 11.94 -0.44 -8.50
N ALA A 137 11.90 -1.62 -7.89
CA ALA A 137 11.61 -2.88 -8.58
C ALA A 137 10.15 -3.29 -8.31
N VAL A 138 9.38 -3.53 -9.37
CA VAL A 138 7.99 -4.02 -9.25
C VAL A 138 7.82 -5.29 -10.08
N GLU A 139 7.54 -6.42 -9.46
CA GLU A 139 7.36 -7.68 -10.20
C GLU A 139 6.03 -7.67 -10.97
N SER A 140 4.92 -7.33 -10.31
CA SER A 140 3.60 -7.29 -10.94
C SER A 140 2.82 -6.04 -10.57
N ALA A 141 2.42 -5.28 -11.59
CA ALA A 141 1.64 -4.06 -11.47
C ALA A 141 0.30 -4.21 -12.23
N THR A 142 -0.83 -4.13 -11.52
CA THR A 142 -2.17 -4.18 -12.12
C THR A 142 -2.97 -2.93 -11.79
N VAL A 143 -3.47 -2.24 -12.81
CA VAL A 143 -4.39 -1.11 -12.64
C VAL A 143 -5.70 -1.38 -13.40
N GLY A 144 -6.81 -1.46 -12.67
CA GLY A 144 -8.13 -1.67 -13.27
C GLY A 144 -8.53 -0.50 -14.17
N ARG A 145 -8.58 0.71 -13.61
CA ARG A 145 -8.78 1.96 -14.36
C ARG A 145 -7.81 3.06 -13.92
N GLY A 146 -7.02 3.59 -14.84
CA GLY A 146 -6.14 4.73 -14.61
C GLY A 146 -4.73 4.52 -15.18
N THR A 147 -3.69 4.83 -14.41
CA THR A 147 -2.34 4.96 -14.99
C THR A 147 -1.29 4.19 -14.20
N ILE A 148 -0.37 3.55 -14.91
CA ILE A 148 0.91 3.10 -14.37
C ILE A 148 1.98 4.11 -14.84
N GLN A 149 2.75 4.66 -13.90
CA GLN A 149 3.89 5.54 -14.15
C GLN A 149 5.15 4.94 -13.53
N SER A 150 6.20 4.84 -14.33
CA SER A 150 7.45 4.20 -13.93
C SER A 150 8.66 4.99 -14.46
N ALA A 151 9.61 5.34 -13.60
CA ALA A 151 10.84 6.05 -13.95
C ALA A 151 12.04 5.44 -13.21
N GLY A 152 13.12 5.08 -13.93
CA GLY A 152 14.33 4.48 -13.31
C GLY A 152 14.13 3.07 -12.75
N ASN A 153 13.15 2.32 -13.25
CA ASN A 153 12.65 1.09 -12.61
C ASN A 153 12.79 -0.14 -13.50
N VAL A 154 12.69 -1.30 -12.86
CA VAL A 154 12.33 -2.58 -13.50
C VAL A 154 10.89 -2.90 -13.13
N VAL A 155 10.01 -3.00 -14.14
CA VAL A 155 8.67 -3.56 -13.97
C VAL A 155 8.58 -4.83 -14.80
N GLU A 156 8.42 -6.00 -14.17
CA GLU A 156 8.40 -7.25 -14.93
C GLU A 156 7.08 -7.42 -15.68
N ARG A 157 5.94 -7.24 -14.99
CA ARG A 157 4.62 -7.37 -15.59
C ARG A 157 3.75 -6.16 -15.28
N ALA A 158 3.19 -5.53 -16.31
CA ALA A 158 2.26 -4.43 -16.15
C ALA A 158 0.95 -4.67 -16.92
N THR A 159 -0.17 -4.61 -16.20
CA THR A 159 -1.52 -4.77 -16.76
C THR A 159 -2.37 -3.54 -16.49
N VAL A 160 -3.01 -2.99 -17.53
CA VAL A 160 -4.02 -1.93 -17.38
C VAL A 160 -5.32 -2.31 -18.07
N GLY A 161 -6.41 -2.39 -17.30
CA GLY A 161 -7.74 -2.71 -17.81
C GLY A 161 -8.43 -1.55 -18.53
N GLY A 162 -8.08 -0.31 -18.18
CA GLY A 162 -8.56 0.90 -18.85
C GLY A 162 -7.77 2.14 -18.45
N GLY A 163 -6.88 2.59 -19.33
CA GLY A 163 -6.07 3.80 -19.15
C GLY A 163 -4.69 3.66 -19.78
N THR A 164 -3.65 4.21 -19.14
CA THR A 164 -2.33 4.40 -19.76
C THR A 164 -1.17 3.80 -18.97
N ILE A 165 -0.08 3.47 -19.65
CA ILE A 165 1.19 3.07 -19.05
C ILE A 165 2.25 4.02 -19.60
N HIS A 166 2.94 4.74 -18.72
CA HIS A 166 4.10 5.57 -19.06
C HIS A 166 5.33 4.98 -18.35
N SER A 167 6.35 4.59 -19.12
CA SER A 167 7.61 4.09 -18.57
C SER A 167 8.78 4.79 -19.23
N ALA A 168 9.71 5.30 -18.43
CA ALA A 168 10.95 5.89 -18.91
C ALA A 168 12.04 4.84 -19.19
N GLU A 169 11.97 3.68 -18.54
CA GLU A 169 12.86 2.52 -18.74
C GLU A 169 12.08 1.19 -18.63
N SER A 170 12.75 0.10 -19.01
CA SER A 170 12.22 -1.22 -19.37
C SER A 170 11.01 -1.73 -18.56
N VAL A 171 9.89 -1.95 -19.26
CA VAL A 171 8.83 -2.88 -18.84
C VAL A 171 9.02 -4.17 -19.64
N ILE A 172 9.11 -5.30 -18.97
CA ILE A 172 9.45 -6.58 -19.62
C ILE A 172 8.22 -7.17 -20.32
N GLU A 173 7.05 -7.13 -19.68
CA GLU A 173 5.80 -7.66 -20.23
C GLU A 173 4.61 -6.71 -20.02
N LEU A 174 3.88 -6.42 -21.10
CA LEU A 174 2.74 -5.50 -21.13
C LEU A 174 1.47 -6.24 -21.55
N ALA A 175 0.46 -6.23 -20.69
CA ALA A 175 -0.89 -6.68 -21.04
C ALA A 175 -1.86 -5.48 -21.00
N ARG A 176 -2.25 -4.96 -22.17
CA ARG A 176 -3.29 -3.93 -22.26
C ARG A 176 -4.65 -4.60 -22.47
N GLY A 177 -5.60 -4.33 -21.58
CA GLY A 177 -7.00 -4.72 -21.80
C GLY A 177 -7.59 -3.90 -22.94
N CYS A 178 -7.59 -4.41 -24.18
CA CYS A 178 -8.17 -3.69 -25.30
C CYS A 178 -9.70 -3.59 -25.11
N PRO A 179 -10.31 -2.40 -25.21
CA PRO A 179 -11.76 -2.29 -25.19
C PRO A 179 -12.35 -3.06 -26.38
N LYS A 180 -13.14 -4.07 -26.06
CA LYS A 180 -13.84 -4.92 -27.03
C LYS A 180 -15.26 -4.40 -27.26
N ASN A 181 -15.76 -4.47 -28.49
CA ASN A 181 -17.17 -4.24 -28.77
C ASN A 181 -18.04 -5.35 -28.13
N LYS A 182 -19.37 -5.24 -28.19
CA LYS A 182 -20.32 -6.26 -27.68
C LYS A 182 -20.14 -7.65 -28.33
N LEU A 183 -19.37 -7.76 -29.40
CA LEU A 183 -19.05 -8.97 -30.13
C LEU A 183 -17.63 -9.50 -29.81
N GLY A 184 -16.93 -8.90 -28.84
CA GLY A 184 -15.59 -9.33 -28.43
C GLY A 184 -14.45 -8.86 -29.35
N GLN A 185 -14.71 -7.98 -30.32
CA GLN A 185 -13.71 -7.52 -31.29
C GLN A 185 -12.97 -6.26 -30.78
N PRO A 186 -11.65 -6.14 -30.99
CA PRO A 186 -10.90 -4.95 -30.62
C PRO A 186 -11.35 -3.73 -31.41
N LEU A 187 -11.60 -2.62 -30.72
CA LEU A 187 -11.86 -1.32 -31.34
C LEU A 187 -10.50 -0.74 -31.81
N LEU A 188 -10.12 -1.00 -33.07
CA LEU A 188 -8.88 -0.46 -33.67
C LEU A 188 -8.86 1.07 -33.55
N HIS A 189 -7.75 1.65 -33.05
CA HIS A 189 -7.04 2.78 -33.68
C HIS A 189 -5.73 3.20 -33.00
N ASP A 190 -5.35 2.69 -31.83
CA ASP A 190 -4.03 3.02 -31.25
C ASP A 190 -3.15 1.77 -31.12
N ALA A 191 -1.98 1.88 -31.75
CA ALA A 191 -0.95 0.85 -31.83
C ALA A 191 -0.48 0.43 -30.44
N ILE A 192 -0.09 -0.84 -30.33
CA ILE A 192 0.37 -1.54 -29.11
C ILE A 192 -0.78 -2.09 -28.24
N CYS A 193 -1.71 -2.80 -28.89
CA CYS A 193 -2.34 -3.99 -28.34
C CYS A 193 -1.60 -5.19 -28.98
N ALA A 194 -0.62 -5.76 -28.27
CA ALA A 194 -0.06 -7.08 -28.58
C ALA A 194 -0.73 -8.11 -27.67
#